data_AF-A0A1W1ZCP0-F1
#
_entry.id   AF-A0A1W1ZCP0-F1
#
_cell.length_a   1.000
_cell.length_b   1.000
_cell.length_c   1.000
_cell.angle_alpha   90.00
_cell.angle_beta   90.00
_cell.angle_gamma   90.00
#
_symmetry.space_group_name_H-M   'P 1'
#
loop_
_entity.id
_entity.type
_entity.pdbx_description
1 polymer ?
#
loop_
_entity_poly.entity_id
_entity_poly.type
_entity_poly.pdbx_seq_one_letter_code
_entity_poly.pdbx_strand_id
1 'polypeptide(L)'
;MTIVDQYILDHRDEMNNQQMADKLGVSDEFVRTRKARLSLESQQLPVKLTITAKEEIYALVQFILQRKSGVLVDIAERRIKDINAKLSY
;
A
#
# COMPACT_ATOMS: atom_id res chain seq x y z
N MET A 1 -8.95 0.01 3.06
CA MET A 1 -8.51 -0.77 1.89
C MET A 1 -7.88 0.19 0.88
N THR A 2 -6.65 -0.05 0.43
CA THR A 2 -5.89 0.86 -0.48
C THR A 2 -6.09 0.48 -1.95
N ILE A 3 -5.72 1.36 -2.89
CA ILE A 3 -5.78 1.08 -4.34
C ILE A 3 -4.93 -0.15 -4.70
N VAL A 4 -3.80 -0.34 -4.02
CA VAL A 4 -2.93 -1.51 -4.19
C VAL A 4 -3.62 -2.78 -3.69
N ASP A 5 -4.42 -2.69 -2.63
CA ASP A 5 -5.18 -3.84 -2.13
C ASP A 5 -6.25 -4.29 -3.08
N GLN A 6 -6.99 -3.34 -3.64
CA GLN A 6 -8.00 -3.61 -4.64
C GLN A 6 -7.35 -4.25 -5.87
N TYR A 7 -6.22 -3.71 -6.34
CA TYR A 7 -5.49 -4.26 -7.47
C TYR A 7 -5.02 -5.71 -7.22
N ILE A 8 -4.49 -5.98 -6.04
CA ILE A 8 -4.02 -7.32 -5.63
C ILE A 8 -5.18 -8.31 -5.50
N LEU A 9 -6.34 -7.87 -5.01
CA LEU A 9 -7.54 -8.70 -4.91
C LEU A 9 -8.12 -9.01 -6.29
N ASP A 10 -8.30 -7.99 -7.13
CA ASP A 10 -8.92 -8.12 -8.44
C ASP A 10 -8.10 -9.03 -9.38
N HIS A 11 -6.77 -8.99 -9.27
CA HIS A 11 -5.87 -9.75 -10.13
C HIS A 11 -5.25 -10.97 -9.44
N ARG A 12 -5.79 -11.36 -8.26
CA ARG A 12 -5.21 -12.42 -7.41
C ARG A 12 -5.05 -13.74 -8.15
N ASP A 13 -6.02 -14.09 -8.98
CA ASP A 13 -6.15 -15.37 -9.68
C ASP A 13 -5.64 -15.31 -11.12
N GLU A 14 -5.45 -14.10 -11.67
CA GLU A 14 -5.00 -13.88 -13.05
C GLU A 14 -3.48 -13.67 -13.16
N MET A 15 -2.83 -13.25 -12.07
CA MET A 15 -1.41 -12.87 -12.08
C MET A 15 -0.64 -13.50 -10.93
N ASN A 16 0.56 -14.00 -11.25
CA ASN A 16 1.48 -14.44 -10.21
C ASN A 16 2.05 -13.23 -9.45
N ASN A 17 2.58 -13.48 -8.24
CA ASN A 17 3.03 -12.41 -7.36
C ASN A 17 4.17 -11.58 -7.96
N GLN A 18 5.03 -12.20 -8.78
CA GLN A 18 6.14 -11.55 -9.44
C GLN A 18 5.68 -10.60 -10.57
N GLN A 19 4.73 -11.03 -11.41
CA GLN A 19 4.13 -10.18 -12.44
C GLN A 19 3.34 -9.01 -11.82
N MET A 20 2.69 -9.28 -10.69
CA MET A 20 1.97 -8.26 -9.94
C MET A 20 2.94 -7.27 -9.29
N ALA A 21 4.08 -7.77 -8.79
CA ALA A 21 5.17 -6.97 -8.25
C ALA A 21 5.80 -6.08 -9.33
N ASP A 22 6.07 -6.63 -10.51
CA ASP A 22 6.59 -5.90 -11.67
C ASP A 22 5.64 -4.79 -12.13
N LYS A 23 4.32 -5.06 -12.20
CA LYS A 23 3.31 -4.04 -12.55
C LYS A 23 3.14 -2.95 -11.49
N LEU A 24 3.28 -3.31 -10.22
CA LEU A 24 3.16 -2.39 -9.10
C LEU A 24 4.47 -1.66 -8.79
N GLY A 25 5.60 -2.08 -9.37
CA GLY A 25 6.92 -1.55 -9.07
C GLY A 25 7.41 -1.89 -7.65
N VAL A 26 6.94 -2.99 -7.09
CA VAL A 26 7.24 -3.46 -5.73
C VAL A 26 7.97 -4.80 -5.76
N SER A 27 8.40 -5.31 -4.61
CA SER A 27 8.97 -6.65 -4.53
C SER A 27 7.90 -7.73 -4.47
N ASP A 28 8.24 -8.94 -4.92
CA ASP A 28 7.38 -10.13 -4.76
C ASP A 28 6.96 -10.34 -3.30
N GLU A 29 7.89 -10.12 -2.36
CA GLU A 29 7.65 -10.23 -0.93
C GLU A 29 6.59 -9.23 -0.43
N PHE A 30 6.57 -8.02 -0.99
CA PHE A 30 5.53 -7.03 -0.69
C PHE A 30 4.15 -7.55 -1.10
N VAL A 31 4.01 -8.08 -2.32
CA VAL A 31 2.75 -8.65 -2.81
C VAL A 31 2.32 -9.84 -1.97
N ARG A 32 3.25 -10.74 -1.61
CA ARG A 32 2.98 -11.92 -0.77
C ARG A 32 2.47 -11.52 0.61
N THR A 33 3.14 -10.56 1.25
CA THR A 33 2.75 -10.02 2.56
C THR A 33 1.37 -9.37 2.49
N ARG A 34 1.11 -8.60 1.42
CA ARG A 34 -0.18 -7.93 1.23
C ARG A 34 -1.32 -8.90 0.95
N LYS A 35 -1.12 -9.92 0.11
CA LYS A 35 -2.09 -11.00 -0.14
C LYS A 35 -2.44 -11.78 1.13
N ALA A 36 -1.44 -12.12 1.94
CA ALA A 36 -1.65 -12.80 3.22
C ALA A 36 -2.50 -11.93 4.16
N ARG A 37 -2.18 -10.64 4.24
CA ARG A 37 -2.93 -9.67 5.03
C ARG A 37 -4.39 -9.54 4.58
N LEU A 38 -4.63 -9.41 3.28
CA LEU A 38 -5.97 -9.30 2.70
C LEU A 38 -6.79 -10.57 2.85
N SER A 39 -6.14 -11.74 2.81
CA SER A 39 -6.81 -13.03 3.08
C SER A 39 -7.21 -13.19 4.55
N LEU A 40 -6.46 -12.58 5.48
CA LEU A 40 -6.80 -12.55 6.90
C LEU A 40 -7.88 -11.50 7.20
N GLU A 41 -7.85 -10.35 6.53
CA GLU A 41 -8.91 -9.32 6.60
C GLU A 41 -10.24 -9.81 6.00
N SER A 42 -10.21 -10.64 4.93
CA SER A 42 -11.43 -11.19 4.31
C SER A 42 -12.11 -12.29 5.15
N GLN A 43 -11.40 -12.88 6.11
CA GLN A 43 -11.93 -13.92 7.01
C GLN A 43 -12.71 -13.33 8.21
N GLN A 44 -12.97 -12.02 8.26
CA GLN A 44 -13.66 -11.33 9.36
C GLN A 44 -13.09 -11.60 10.75
N LEU A 45 -11.87 -12.12 10.86
CA LEU A 45 -11.12 -11.95 12.08
C LEU A 45 -10.88 -10.44 12.21
N PRO A 46 -11.18 -9.82 13.37
CA PRO A 46 -10.90 -8.42 13.59
C PRO A 46 -9.38 -8.27 13.70
N VAL A 47 -8.68 -8.35 12.58
CA VAL A 47 -7.29 -7.98 12.53
C VAL A 47 -7.31 -6.46 12.56
N LYS A 48 -7.18 -5.95 13.78
CA LYS A 48 -6.88 -4.55 14.08
C LYS A 48 -5.45 -4.29 13.56
N LEU A 49 -5.27 -4.34 12.24
CA LEU A 49 -4.03 -3.95 11.59
C LEU A 49 -4.00 -2.43 11.62
N THR A 50 -3.55 -1.91 12.76
CA THR A 50 -2.88 -0.63 12.82
C THR A 50 -1.74 -0.68 11.81
N ILE A 51 -2.01 -0.32 10.55
CA ILE A 51 -0.97 0.25 9.70
C ILE A 51 -0.43 1.40 10.53
N THR A 52 0.78 1.25 11.05
CA THR A 52 1.36 2.32 11.81
C THR A 52 1.54 3.49 10.87
N ALA A 53 1.29 4.72 11.34
CA ALA A 53 1.46 5.92 10.54
C ALA A 53 2.86 5.98 9.86
N LYS A 54 3.86 5.33 10.49
CA LYS A 54 5.21 5.13 9.96
C LYS A 54 5.27 4.28 8.69
N GLU A 55 4.51 3.19 8.62
CA GLU A 55 4.44 2.32 7.44
C GLU A 55 3.68 2.97 6.27
N GLU A 56 2.62 3.74 6.56
CA GLU A 56 1.89 4.51 5.54
C GLU A 56 2.78 5.61 4.94
N ILE A 57 3.52 6.34 5.79
CA ILE A 57 4.49 7.35 5.33
C ILE A 57 5.59 6.71 4.48
N TYR A 58 6.13 5.57 4.89
CA TYR A 58 7.19 4.88 4.13
C TYR A 58 6.73 4.51 2.72
N ALA A 59 5.52 3.95 2.58
CA ALA A 59 4.97 3.60 1.27
C ALA A 59 4.73 4.82 0.37
N LEU A 60 4.24 5.93 0.93
CA LEU A 60 4.01 7.17 0.19
C LEU A 60 5.34 7.81 -0.27
N VAL A 61 6.38 7.79 0.56
CA VAL A 61 7.71 8.29 0.18
C VAL A 61 8.32 7.47 -0.95
N GLN A 62 8.23 6.14 -0.90
CA GLN A 62 8.71 5.27 -1.98
C GLN A 62 7.96 5.54 -3.30
N PHE A 63 6.64 5.78 -3.24
CA PHE A 63 5.84 6.15 -4.40
C PHE A 63 6.28 7.48 -5.02
N ILE A 64 6.57 8.50 -4.20
CA ILE A 64 7.07 9.81 -4.65
C ILE A 64 8.44 9.66 -5.32
N LEU A 65 9.36 8.89 -4.71
CA LEU A 65 10.70 8.65 -5.25
C LEU A 65 10.68 7.97 -6.62
N GLN A 66 9.74 7.06 -6.86
CA GLN A 66 9.63 6.36 -8.14
C GLN A 66 8.98 7.21 -9.25
N ARG A 67 7.98 8.05 -8.92
CA ARG A 67 7.20 8.78 -9.95
C ARG A 67 7.74 10.18 -10.28
N LYS A 68 8.68 10.73 -9.49
CA LYS A 68 9.34 12.04 -9.64
C LYS A 68 8.43 13.29 -9.70
N SER A 69 7.29 13.29 -10.38
CA SER A 69 6.28 14.36 -10.32
C SER A 69 4.91 13.93 -10.89
N GLY A 70 3.86 14.67 -10.51
CA GLY A 70 2.50 14.52 -11.03
C GLY A 70 1.43 14.61 -9.94
N VAL A 71 0.16 14.71 -10.34
CA VAL A 71 -0.98 14.92 -9.43
C VAL A 71 -1.04 13.87 -8.30
N LEU A 72 -0.63 12.63 -8.59
CA LEU A 72 -0.59 11.56 -7.59
C LEU A 72 0.55 11.74 -6.57
N VAL A 73 1.65 12.36 -6.97
CA VAL A 73 2.77 12.73 -6.08
C VAL A 73 2.31 13.85 -5.14
N ASP A 74 1.63 14.87 -5.64
CA ASP A 74 1.09 15.96 -4.82
C ASP A 74 0.09 15.45 -3.78
N ILE A 75 -0.76 14.49 -4.16
CA ILE A 75 -1.70 13.83 -3.26
C ILE A 75 -0.97 13.01 -2.19
N ALA A 76 0.08 12.29 -2.58
CA ALA A 76 0.90 11.50 -1.66
C ALA A 76 1.62 12.40 -0.63
N GLU A 77 2.18 13.52 -1.06
CA GLU A 77 2.82 14.51 -0.17
C GLU A 77 1.82 15.12 0.82
N ARG A 78 0.63 15.49 0.33
CA ARG A 78 -0.45 16.02 1.17
C ARG A 78 -0.90 15.01 2.22
N ARG A 79 -0.97 13.73 1.84
CA ARG A 79 -1.34 12.64 2.75
C ARG A 79 -0.28 12.40 3.83
N ILE A 80 1.01 12.46 3.49
CA ILE A 80 2.10 12.41 4.48
C ILE A 80 1.96 13.55 5.49
N LYS A 81 1.66 14.76 5.01
CA LYS A 81 1.49 15.95 5.86
C LYS A 81 0.33 15.81 6.84
N ASP A 82 -0.82 15.30 6.38
CA ASP A 82 -1.99 15.06 7.23
C ASP A 82 -1.72 14.00 8.31
N ILE A 83 -0.97 12.95 7.96
CA ILE A 83 -0.59 11.89 8.92
C ILE A 83 0.37 12.46 9.98
N ASN A 84 1.39 13.21 9.56
CA ASN A 84 2.32 13.86 10.49
C ASN A 84 1.63 14.89 11.41
N ALA A 85 0.65 15.64 10.88
CA ALA A 85 -0.13 16.59 11.67
C ALA A 85 -0.97 15.89 12.76
N LYS A 86 -1.51 14.71 12.46
CA LYS A 86 -2.27 13.89 13.43
C LYS A 86 -1.40 13.20 14.49
N LEU A 87 -0.09 13.10 14.25
CA LEU A 87 0.88 12.52 15.19
C LEU A 87 1.53 13.58 16.10
N SER A 88 1.41 14.87 15.78
CA SER A 88 1.98 15.99 16.57
C SER A 88 1.02 16.56 17.63
N TYR A 89 -0.10 15.88 17.90
CA TYR A 89 -1.09 16.22 18.92
C TYR A 89 -1.17 15.10 19.95
#